data_AF-A0A940YEL2-F1
#
_entry.id   AF-A0A940YEL2-F1
#
_cell.length_a   1.000
_cell.length_b   1.000
_cell.length_c   1.000
_cell.angle_alpha   90.00
_cell.angle_beta   90.00
_cell.angle_gamma   90.00
#
_symmetry.space_group_name_H-M   'P 1'
#
loop_
_entity.id
_entity.type
_entity.pdbx_description
1 polymer ?
#
loop_
_entity_poly.entity_id
_entity_poly.type
_entity_poly.pdbx_seq_one_letter_code
_entity_poly.pdbx_strand_id
1 'polypeptide(L)'
;MTSWLILTATLPTSPSGLRVKVWRALRATGAGALREGVYVLPEHAPSASALSALERTIVDAGAVAHLLVVQARDDAQEQAFRSLFDRAELYAEFLQTAKEARTRLRSATEATLRKTLRGLQTQLHAIQAIDFFPGRASDKAVDAMVALRREIELHLAPDEPSATAAAIARCEVADFQGRTWATRQRPWVDRLATAWLIQRFIDKSPTFIWLADARKCPKSALGYDFDGATFTHVGERVTFEVVAETFGLLGDPALQRLAALVHCIDIGGMPVDEAPGLEMLIRGLQARHADDHALLAAALSVFDACYAALETPSDP
;
A
#
# COMPACT_ATOMS: atom_id res chain seq x y z
N MET A 1 -15.02 -18.56 18.66
CA MET A 1 -13.92 -19.49 19.02
C MET A 1 -13.13 -19.78 17.76
N THR A 2 -11.81 -19.71 17.81
CA THR A 2 -10.96 -19.95 16.64
C THR A 2 -10.87 -21.46 16.41
N SER A 3 -11.21 -21.93 15.22
CA SER A 3 -10.89 -23.30 14.80
C SER A 3 -9.40 -23.40 14.47
N TRP A 4 -8.79 -24.52 14.86
CA TRP A 4 -7.38 -24.80 14.68
C TRP A 4 -7.18 -26.05 13.83
N LEU A 5 -6.20 -26.01 12.93
CA LEU A 5 -5.69 -27.17 12.22
C LEU A 5 -4.48 -27.71 12.97
N ILE A 6 -4.50 -29.00 13.32
CA ILE A 6 -3.35 -29.70 13.88
C ILE A 6 -2.88 -30.75 12.89
N LEU A 7 -1.64 -30.59 12.40
CA LEU A 7 -0.93 -31.61 11.65
C LEU A 7 -0.09 -32.44 12.62
N THR A 8 -0.45 -33.71 12.79
CA THR A 8 0.45 -34.71 13.38
C THR A 8 1.16 -35.43 12.26
N ALA A 9 2.49 -35.45 12.26
CA ALA A 9 3.27 -36.09 11.22
C ALA A 9 4.52 -36.77 11.79
N THR A 10 4.75 -37.99 11.35
CA THR A 10 6.05 -38.66 11.51
C THR A 10 6.92 -38.25 10.33
N LEU A 11 7.89 -37.36 10.56
CA LEU A 11 8.78 -36.92 9.50
C LEU A 11 9.60 -38.12 8.97
N PRO A 12 9.64 -38.37 7.65
CA PRO A 12 10.40 -39.46 7.08
C PRO A 12 11.88 -39.35 7.48
N THR A 13 12.45 -40.43 8.04
CA THR A 13 13.88 -40.47 8.40
C THR A 13 14.77 -40.74 7.19
N SER A 14 14.21 -41.30 6.11
CA SER A 14 14.84 -41.51 4.80
C SER A 14 13.81 -41.43 3.67
N PRO A 15 14.18 -40.92 2.47
CA PRO A 15 15.44 -40.24 2.16
C PRO A 15 15.47 -38.81 2.76
N SER A 16 16.66 -38.35 3.16
CA SER A 16 16.87 -37.07 3.85
C SER A 16 16.37 -35.84 3.08
N GLY A 17 16.34 -35.90 1.74
CA GLY A 17 15.85 -34.82 0.88
C GLY A 17 14.35 -34.53 1.05
N LEU A 18 13.54 -35.55 1.32
CA LEU A 18 12.11 -35.39 1.55
C LEU A 18 11.84 -34.69 2.89
N ARG A 19 12.57 -35.09 3.95
CA ARG A 19 12.48 -34.47 5.27
C ARG A 19 12.75 -32.96 5.23
N VAL A 20 13.81 -32.56 4.53
CA VAL A 20 14.17 -31.14 4.37
C VAL A 20 13.10 -30.40 3.57
N LYS A 21 12.56 -31.00 2.51
CA LYS A 21 11.49 -30.41 1.70
C LYS A 21 10.22 -30.16 2.52
N VAL A 22 9.75 -31.17 3.26
CA VAL A 22 8.57 -31.07 4.14
C VAL A 22 8.79 -30.03 5.22
N TRP A 23 9.94 -30.03 5.88
CA TRP A 23 10.26 -29.06 6.92
C TRP A 23 10.33 -27.61 6.41
N ARG A 24 10.90 -27.38 5.22
CA ARG A 24 10.92 -26.05 4.58
C ARG A 24 9.52 -25.57 4.23
N ALA A 25 8.71 -26.44 3.62
CA ALA A 25 7.34 -26.11 3.26
C ALA A 25 6.49 -25.82 4.51
N LEU A 26 6.66 -26.61 5.58
CA LEU A 26 6.00 -26.38 6.86
C LEU A 26 6.38 -25.03 7.47
N ARG A 27 7.68 -24.68 7.49
CA ARG A 27 8.11 -23.35 7.96
C ARG A 27 7.50 -22.21 7.14
N ALA A 28 7.37 -22.40 5.82
CA ALA A 28 6.74 -21.42 4.94
C ALA A 28 5.24 -21.22 5.22
N THR A 29 4.56 -22.19 5.87
CA THR A 29 3.15 -22.02 6.26
C THR A 29 2.95 -21.09 7.46
N GLY A 30 4.00 -20.82 8.25
CA GLY A 30 3.87 -20.08 9.51
C GLY A 30 3.32 -20.91 10.69
N ALA A 31 3.11 -22.22 10.52
CA ALA A 31 2.60 -23.10 11.57
C ALA A 31 3.47 -23.09 12.84
N GLY A 32 2.82 -23.00 13.99
CA GLY A 32 3.45 -23.12 15.30
C GLY A 32 3.76 -24.58 15.63
N ALA A 33 4.85 -24.85 16.36
CA ALA A 33 5.17 -26.20 16.83
C ALA A 33 4.69 -26.39 18.26
N LEU A 34 3.77 -27.34 18.47
CA LEU A 34 3.37 -27.75 19.83
C LEU A 34 4.42 -28.69 20.45
N ARG A 35 4.96 -29.58 19.63
CA ARG A 35 6.10 -30.45 19.91
C ARG A 35 6.67 -31.00 18.59
N GLU A 36 7.72 -31.79 18.65
CA GLU A 36 8.24 -32.48 17.47
C GLU A 36 7.14 -33.31 16.78
N GLY A 37 6.96 -33.09 15.47
CA GLY A 37 5.95 -33.77 14.67
C GLY A 37 4.50 -33.32 14.90
N VAL A 38 4.24 -32.29 15.71
CA VAL A 38 2.89 -31.77 15.93
C VAL A 38 2.88 -30.26 15.73
N TYR A 39 2.14 -29.82 14.72
CA TYR A 39 2.10 -28.44 14.27
C TYR A 39 0.68 -27.92 14.27
N VAL A 40 0.52 -26.65 14.65
CA VAL A 40 -0.77 -25.98 14.76
C VAL A 40 -0.82 -24.76 13.85
N LEU A 41 -1.97 -24.50 13.25
CA LEU A 41 -2.24 -23.35 12.39
C LEU A 41 -3.71 -22.93 12.56
N PRO A 42 -4.05 -21.62 12.56
CA PRO A 42 -5.46 -21.22 12.53
C PRO A 42 -6.13 -21.67 11.24
N GLU A 43 -7.39 -22.12 11.29
CA GLU A 43 -8.11 -22.60 10.10
C GLU A 43 -8.29 -21.50 9.04
N HIS A 44 -8.44 -20.24 9.47
CA HIS A 44 -8.58 -19.09 8.59
C HIS A 44 -7.25 -18.60 7.97
N ALA A 45 -6.11 -19.22 8.32
CA ALA A 45 -4.83 -18.83 7.76
C ALA A 45 -4.81 -19.06 6.24
N PRO A 46 -4.33 -18.11 5.42
CA PRO A 46 -4.22 -18.30 3.97
C PRO A 46 -3.39 -19.53 3.57
N SER A 47 -2.45 -19.94 4.43
CA SER A 47 -1.58 -21.11 4.26
C SER A 47 -2.23 -22.44 4.70
N ALA A 48 -3.48 -22.46 5.15
CA ALA A 48 -4.18 -23.67 5.59
C ALA A 48 -4.20 -24.76 4.51
N SER A 49 -4.46 -24.40 3.25
CA SER A 49 -4.44 -25.32 2.11
C SER A 49 -3.06 -25.96 1.87
N ALA A 50 -1.97 -25.22 2.16
CA ALA A 50 -0.62 -25.74 2.06
C ALA A 50 -0.33 -26.78 3.14
N LEU A 51 -0.92 -26.63 4.34
CA LEU A 51 -0.81 -27.64 5.40
C LEU A 51 -1.54 -28.94 5.03
N SER A 52 -2.72 -28.85 4.40
CA SER A 52 -3.42 -30.03 3.85
C SER A 52 -2.65 -30.69 2.70
N ALA A 53 -1.99 -29.92 1.84
CA ALA A 53 -1.13 -30.47 0.79
C ALA A 53 0.10 -31.19 1.38
N LEU A 54 0.64 -30.70 2.51
CA LEU A 54 1.75 -31.34 3.20
C LEU A 54 1.37 -32.69 3.79
N GLU A 55 0.18 -32.82 4.39
CA GLU A 55 -0.34 -34.11 4.86
C GLU A 55 -0.30 -35.16 3.72
N ARG A 56 -0.89 -34.83 2.56
CA ARG A 56 -0.89 -35.71 1.38
C ARG A 56 0.52 -36.07 0.93
N THR A 57 1.41 -35.08 0.86
CA THR A 57 2.81 -35.29 0.47
C THR A 57 3.53 -36.26 1.40
N ILE A 58 3.25 -36.22 2.71
CA ILE A 58 3.87 -37.10 3.70
C ILE A 58 3.30 -38.52 3.58
N VAL A 59 1.98 -38.64 3.39
CA VAL A 59 1.28 -39.93 3.18
C VAL A 59 1.73 -40.61 1.89
N ASP A 60 1.81 -39.87 0.77
CA ASP A 60 2.25 -40.38 -0.53
C ASP A 60 3.69 -40.90 -0.50
N ALA A 61 4.50 -40.40 0.43
CA ALA A 61 5.86 -40.88 0.68
C ALA A 61 5.94 -42.09 1.62
N GLY A 62 4.81 -42.65 2.04
CA GLY A 62 4.71 -43.83 2.90
C GLY A 62 4.91 -43.53 4.40
N ALA A 63 4.83 -42.27 4.82
CA ALA A 63 4.89 -41.88 6.22
C ALA A 63 3.50 -41.54 6.78
N VAL A 64 3.37 -41.53 8.11
CA VAL A 64 2.08 -41.27 8.77
C VAL A 64 1.91 -39.78 9.00
N ALA A 65 0.80 -39.22 8.50
CA ALA A 65 0.34 -37.89 8.85
C ALA A 65 -1.18 -37.85 8.96
N HIS A 66 -1.68 -36.99 9.86
CA HIS A 66 -3.10 -36.69 10.03
C HIS A 66 -3.29 -35.20 10.26
N LEU A 67 -4.25 -34.63 9.55
CA LEU A 67 -4.73 -33.27 9.76
C LEU A 67 -6.07 -33.30 10.52
N LEU A 68 -6.10 -32.65 11.67
CA LEU A 68 -7.27 -32.58 12.54
C LEU A 68 -7.77 -31.14 12.62
N VAL A 69 -9.09 -30.97 12.57
CA VAL A 69 -9.73 -29.71 12.94
C VAL A 69 -10.13 -29.80 14.40
N VAL A 70 -9.62 -28.89 15.23
CA VAL A 70 -9.85 -28.88 16.68
C VAL A 70 -10.28 -27.51 17.17
N GLN A 71 -10.93 -27.48 18.33
CA GLN A 71 -11.18 -26.26 19.10
C GLN A 71 -10.32 -26.26 20.35
N ALA A 72 -9.92 -25.08 20.81
CA ALA A 72 -9.33 -24.95 22.14
C ALA A 72 -10.38 -25.34 23.20
N ARG A 73 -9.94 -26.05 24.25
CA ARG A 73 -10.80 -26.50 25.35
C ARG A 73 -11.29 -25.34 26.21
N ASP A 74 -10.41 -24.37 26.43
CA ASP A 74 -10.60 -23.23 27.32
C ASP A 74 -9.75 -22.04 26.83
N ASP A 75 -9.99 -20.86 27.41
CA ASP A 75 -9.30 -19.62 27.05
C ASP A 75 -7.78 -19.71 27.29
N ALA A 76 -7.34 -20.49 28.29
CA ALA A 76 -5.93 -20.69 28.57
C ALA A 76 -5.23 -21.46 27.44
N GLN A 77 -5.88 -22.49 26.89
CA GLN A 77 -5.36 -23.21 25.73
C GLN A 77 -5.40 -22.37 24.45
N GLU A 78 -6.47 -21.59 24.24
CA GLU A 78 -6.55 -20.64 23.12
C GLU A 78 -5.38 -19.65 23.16
N GLN A 79 -5.08 -19.10 24.34
CA GLN A 79 -3.95 -18.18 24.52
C GLN A 79 -2.60 -18.87 24.30
N ALA A 80 -2.44 -20.12 24.76
CA ALA A 80 -1.24 -20.90 24.51
C ALA A 80 -1.02 -21.14 23.00
N PHE A 81 -2.07 -21.48 22.25
CA PHE A 81 -1.96 -21.61 20.80
C PHE A 81 -1.60 -20.29 20.13
N ARG A 82 -2.28 -19.19 20.48
CA ARG A 82 -1.98 -17.86 19.95
C ARG A 82 -0.54 -17.41 20.21
N SER A 83 0.04 -17.72 21.37
CA SER A 83 1.42 -17.35 21.70
C SER A 83 2.49 -17.94 20.76
N LEU A 84 2.18 -19.04 20.05
CA LEU A 84 3.09 -19.63 19.05
C LEU A 84 3.21 -18.77 17.77
N PHE A 85 2.31 -17.81 17.63
CA PHE A 85 2.23 -16.90 16.49
C PHE A 85 2.65 -15.48 16.84
N ASP A 86 3.25 -15.25 18.01
CA ASP A 86 3.86 -13.96 18.32
C ASP A 86 5.03 -13.69 17.36
N ARG A 87 4.93 -12.59 16.60
CA ARG A 87 5.94 -12.14 15.64
C ARG A 87 6.64 -10.85 16.09
N ALA A 88 6.49 -10.45 17.36
CA ALA A 88 7.05 -9.21 17.88
C ALA A 88 8.57 -9.10 17.67
N GLU A 89 9.33 -10.19 17.81
CA GLU A 89 10.78 -10.20 17.55
C GLU A 89 11.11 -9.94 16.08
N LEU A 90 10.40 -10.58 15.15
CA LEU A 90 10.61 -10.37 13.71
C LEU A 90 10.31 -8.91 13.31
N TYR A 91 9.24 -8.34 13.88
CA TYR A 91 8.92 -6.94 13.67
C TYR A 91 9.97 -6.00 14.31
N ALA A 92 10.53 -6.35 15.48
CA ALA A 92 11.60 -5.58 16.10
C ALA A 92 12.88 -5.57 15.23
N GLU A 93 13.26 -6.73 14.67
CA GLU A 93 14.38 -6.83 13.71
C GLU A 93 14.13 -6.02 12.44
N PHE A 94 12.91 -6.09 11.90
CA PHE A 94 12.50 -5.27 10.76
C PHE A 94 12.63 -3.77 11.07
N LEU A 95 12.11 -3.33 12.22
CA LEU A 95 12.19 -1.93 12.66
C LEU A 95 13.63 -1.45 12.81
N GLN A 96 14.51 -2.32 13.32
CA GLN A 96 15.93 -2.02 13.42
C GLN A 96 16.57 -1.88 12.03
N THR A 97 16.24 -2.77 11.10
CA THR A 97 16.71 -2.70 9.70
C THR A 97 16.22 -1.42 9.00
N ALA A 98 14.96 -1.04 9.21
CA ALA A 98 14.39 0.21 8.69
C ALA A 98 15.10 1.44 9.27
N LYS A 99 15.42 1.43 10.57
CA LYS A 99 16.20 2.49 11.23
C LYS A 99 17.61 2.61 10.66
N GLU A 100 18.27 1.51 10.36
CA GLU A 100 19.59 1.50 9.71
C GLU A 100 19.56 1.92 8.25
N ALA A 101 18.45 1.69 7.55
CA ALA A 101 18.25 2.25 6.21
C ALA A 101 18.13 3.77 6.28
N ARG A 102 17.37 4.28 7.26
CA ARG A 102 17.18 5.72 7.51
C ARG A 102 18.50 6.45 7.76
N THR A 103 19.42 5.89 8.55
CA THR A 103 20.72 6.55 8.83
C THR A 103 21.60 6.68 7.59
N ARG A 104 21.42 5.81 6.59
CA ARG A 104 22.21 5.79 5.35
C ARG A 104 21.62 6.65 4.22
N LEU A 105 20.44 7.24 4.42
CA LEU A 105 19.70 8.02 3.41
C LEU A 105 20.60 9.02 2.68
N ARG A 106 21.23 9.94 3.43
CA ARG A 106 21.99 11.08 2.87
C ARG A 106 23.22 10.69 2.04
N SER A 107 23.73 9.47 2.22
CA SER A 107 24.95 8.99 1.56
C SER A 107 24.68 7.95 0.48
N ALA A 108 23.45 7.47 0.35
CA ALA A 108 23.09 6.38 -0.55
C ALA A 108 22.67 6.91 -1.93
N THR A 109 22.99 6.15 -2.98
CA THR A 109 22.53 6.45 -4.35
C THR A 109 21.06 6.06 -4.54
N GLU A 110 20.39 6.66 -5.52
CA GLU A 110 19.00 6.35 -5.90
C GLU A 110 18.74 4.86 -6.11
N ALA A 111 19.62 4.21 -6.89
CA ALA A 111 19.53 2.78 -7.15
C ALA A 111 19.61 1.94 -5.87
N THR A 112 20.45 2.37 -4.91
CA THR A 112 20.61 1.71 -3.61
C THR A 112 19.37 1.89 -2.76
N LEU A 113 18.82 3.11 -2.68
CA LEU A 113 17.62 3.42 -1.91
C LEU A 113 16.40 2.66 -2.41
N ARG A 114 16.18 2.63 -3.74
CA ARG A 114 15.11 1.82 -4.35
C ARG A 114 15.28 0.31 -4.11
N LYS A 115 16.52 -0.18 -4.10
CA LYS A 115 16.80 -1.60 -3.77
C LYS A 115 16.48 -1.90 -2.31
N THR A 116 16.90 -1.03 -1.39
CA THR A 116 16.61 -1.16 0.05
C THR A 116 15.11 -1.15 0.32
N LEU A 117 14.37 -0.22 -0.30
CA LEU A 117 12.92 -0.11 -0.14
C LEU A 117 12.19 -1.39 -0.59
N ARG A 118 12.55 -1.93 -1.76
CA ARG A 118 12.00 -3.21 -2.23
C ARG A 118 12.33 -4.37 -1.30
N GLY A 119 13.54 -4.40 -0.75
CA GLY A 119 13.97 -5.42 0.19
C GLY A 119 13.18 -5.39 1.48
N LEU A 120 13.02 -4.21 2.09
CA LEU A 120 12.21 -4.02 3.30
C LEU A 120 10.73 -4.33 3.05
N GLN A 121 10.18 -3.91 1.91
CA GLN A 121 8.80 -4.24 1.55
C GLN A 121 8.59 -5.76 1.45
N THR A 122 9.53 -6.47 0.80
CA THR A 122 9.50 -7.93 0.70
C THR A 122 9.60 -8.59 2.08
N GLN A 123 10.47 -8.07 2.95
CA GLN A 123 10.64 -8.57 4.32
C GLN A 123 9.37 -8.38 5.16
N LEU A 124 8.76 -7.19 5.12
CA LEU A 124 7.53 -6.89 5.85
C LEU A 124 6.38 -7.80 5.42
N HIS A 125 6.19 -7.96 4.10
CA HIS A 125 5.18 -8.86 3.56
C HIS A 125 5.42 -10.33 3.96
N ALA A 126 6.68 -10.76 4.02
CA ALA A 126 7.01 -12.11 4.47
C ALA A 126 6.66 -12.35 5.95
N ILE A 127 6.82 -11.35 6.82
CA ILE A 127 6.40 -11.43 8.23
C ILE A 127 4.87 -11.46 8.31
N GLN A 128 4.19 -10.56 7.61
CA GLN A 128 2.72 -10.47 7.59
C GLN A 128 2.06 -11.75 7.06
N ALA A 129 2.68 -12.43 6.09
CA ALA A 129 2.17 -13.69 5.55
C ALA A 129 2.11 -14.84 6.59
N ILE A 130 2.84 -14.72 7.71
CA ILE A 130 2.87 -15.70 8.80
C ILE A 130 2.41 -15.12 10.14
N ASP A 131 1.83 -13.92 10.13
CA ASP A 131 1.20 -13.25 11.27
C ASP A 131 -0.32 -13.33 11.12
N PHE A 132 -0.93 -14.28 11.84
CA PHE A 132 -2.37 -14.51 11.80
C PHE A 132 -3.11 -13.71 12.88
N PHE A 133 -2.39 -13.04 13.78
CA PHE A 133 -2.95 -12.28 14.89
C PHE A 133 -2.24 -10.93 14.99
N PRO A 134 -2.37 -10.06 13.98
CA PRO A 134 -1.67 -8.79 13.95
C PRO A 134 -2.05 -7.92 15.15
N GLY A 135 -1.08 -7.14 15.61
CA GLY A 135 -1.27 -6.19 16.70
C GLY A 135 -0.25 -5.06 16.61
N ARG A 136 -0.01 -4.39 17.75
CA ARG A 136 0.78 -3.15 17.80
C ARG A 136 2.19 -3.23 17.20
N ALA A 137 2.82 -4.40 17.20
CA ALA A 137 4.14 -4.58 16.59
C ALA A 137 4.06 -4.52 15.05
N SER A 138 3.02 -5.12 14.47
CA SER A 138 2.72 -5.07 13.05
C SER A 138 2.38 -3.64 12.62
N ASP A 139 1.50 -2.96 13.36
CA ASP A 139 1.12 -1.55 13.09
C ASP A 139 2.36 -0.65 13.04
N LYS A 140 3.23 -0.73 14.05
CA LYS A 140 4.49 0.04 14.10
C LYS A 140 5.40 -0.24 12.92
N ALA A 141 5.47 -1.49 12.45
CA ALA A 141 6.30 -1.86 11.31
C ALA A 141 5.74 -1.29 10.00
N VAL A 142 4.41 -1.32 9.83
CA VAL A 142 3.73 -0.67 8.70
C VAL A 142 3.99 0.84 8.72
N ASP A 143 3.78 1.50 9.85
CA ASP A 143 4.03 2.95 10.01
C ASP A 143 5.49 3.31 9.70
N ALA A 144 6.44 2.52 10.21
CA ALA A 144 7.85 2.75 9.95
C ALA A 144 8.21 2.58 8.46
N MET A 145 7.58 1.64 7.77
CA MET A 145 7.79 1.42 6.34
C MET A 145 7.24 2.58 5.51
N VAL A 146 6.03 3.06 5.85
CA VAL A 146 5.41 4.24 5.20
C VAL A 146 6.29 5.48 5.42
N ALA A 147 6.71 5.74 6.66
CA ALA A 147 7.57 6.87 6.99
C ALA A 147 8.91 6.82 6.23
N LEU A 148 9.57 5.65 6.19
CA LEU A 148 10.84 5.50 5.47
C LEU A 148 10.67 5.68 3.96
N ARG A 149 9.58 5.17 3.38
CA ARG A 149 9.27 5.38 1.95
C ARG A 149 9.20 6.85 1.63
N ARG A 150 8.39 7.60 2.40
CA ARG A 150 8.23 9.05 2.24
C ARG A 150 9.55 9.79 2.38
N GLU A 151 10.37 9.45 3.38
CA GLU A 151 11.69 10.06 3.56
C GLU A 151 12.64 9.78 2.39
N ILE A 152 12.59 8.59 1.80
CA ILE A 152 13.36 8.23 0.60
C ILE A 152 12.85 9.02 -0.61
N GLU A 153 11.54 9.11 -0.80
CA GLU A 153 10.93 9.86 -1.91
C GLU A 153 11.33 11.34 -1.83
N LEU A 154 11.18 11.98 -0.68
CA LEU A 154 11.65 13.35 -0.44
C LEU A 154 13.16 13.53 -0.66
N HIS A 155 13.96 12.51 -0.36
CA HIS A 155 15.41 12.56 -0.59
C HIS A 155 15.78 12.41 -2.07
N LEU A 156 15.05 11.58 -2.82
CA LEU A 156 15.28 11.30 -4.24
C LEU A 156 14.64 12.35 -5.16
N ALA A 157 13.59 13.01 -4.69
CA ALA A 157 12.88 14.08 -5.35
C ALA A 157 12.90 15.33 -4.44
N PRO A 158 14.04 16.02 -4.30
CA PRO A 158 14.15 17.24 -3.49
C PRO A 158 13.29 18.41 -3.98
N ASP A 159 12.61 18.25 -5.13
CA ASP A 159 11.66 19.20 -5.73
C ASP A 159 10.18 18.78 -5.50
N GLU A 160 9.89 17.95 -4.50
CA GLU A 160 8.52 17.65 -4.06
C GLU A 160 8.04 18.66 -3.01
N PRO A 161 6.79 19.15 -3.13
CA PRO A 161 6.34 20.27 -2.32
C PRO A 161 6.36 19.98 -0.83
N SER A 162 7.00 20.86 -0.06
CA SER A 162 6.89 20.83 1.40
C SER A 162 5.50 21.31 1.79
N ALA A 163 4.73 20.47 2.46
CA ALA A 163 3.39 20.82 2.90
C ALA A 163 3.40 22.13 3.69
N THR A 164 2.65 23.12 3.21
CA THR A 164 2.55 24.40 3.91
C THR A 164 1.62 24.25 5.12
N ALA A 165 1.93 24.94 6.23
CA ALA A 165 1.07 24.96 7.42
C ALA A 165 -0.10 25.97 7.31
N ALA A 166 -0.36 26.50 6.10
CA ALA A 166 -1.37 27.51 5.87
C ALA A 166 -2.78 26.90 5.90
N ALA A 167 -3.78 27.65 6.38
CA ALA A 167 -5.16 27.23 6.27
C ALA A 167 -5.60 27.23 4.78
N ILE A 168 -6.37 26.23 4.37
CA ILE A 168 -6.90 26.13 3.01
C ILE A 168 -8.00 27.18 2.85
N ALA A 169 -7.74 28.17 2.00
CA ALA A 169 -8.70 29.24 1.72
C ALA A 169 -9.81 28.72 0.78
N ARG A 170 -11.06 29.12 1.05
CA ARG A 170 -12.19 28.77 0.17
C ARG A 170 -12.24 29.73 -1.02
N CYS A 171 -12.46 29.17 -2.21
CA CYS A 171 -12.56 29.90 -3.48
C CYS A 171 -13.89 29.57 -4.18
N GLU A 172 -14.38 30.53 -4.98
CA GLU A 172 -15.59 30.35 -5.78
C GLU A 172 -15.25 29.78 -7.15
N VAL A 173 -15.97 28.74 -7.58
CA VAL A 173 -15.75 28.09 -8.89
C VAL A 173 -15.90 29.07 -10.06
N ALA A 174 -16.76 30.09 -9.92
CA ALA A 174 -17.00 31.10 -10.96
C ALA A 174 -15.73 31.88 -11.36
N ASP A 175 -14.77 32.03 -10.45
CA ASP A 175 -13.54 32.80 -10.68
C ASP A 175 -12.45 32.00 -11.45
N PHE A 176 -12.69 30.70 -11.66
CA PHE A 176 -11.69 29.75 -12.16
C PHE A 176 -12.09 29.12 -13.51
N GLN A 177 -12.89 29.82 -14.32
CA GLN A 177 -13.27 29.35 -15.66
C GLN A 177 -12.25 29.75 -16.74
N GLY A 178 -12.00 28.83 -17.69
CA GLY A 178 -11.16 29.06 -18.86
C GLY A 178 -9.70 29.35 -18.52
N ARG A 179 -9.20 28.81 -17.40
CA ARG A 179 -7.87 29.13 -16.88
C ARG A 179 -6.81 28.24 -17.50
N THR A 180 -5.57 28.74 -17.49
CA THR A 180 -4.40 27.90 -17.73
C THR A 180 -3.94 27.27 -16.42
N TRP A 181 -3.85 25.95 -16.38
CA TRP A 181 -3.41 25.17 -15.23
C TRP A 181 -2.08 24.49 -15.54
N ALA A 182 -1.13 24.52 -14.61
CA ALA A 182 0.22 24.07 -14.85
C ALA A 182 0.66 23.06 -13.80
N THR A 183 1.32 21.98 -14.22
CA THR A 183 2.03 21.06 -13.31
C THR A 183 3.23 20.43 -14.02
N ARG A 184 4.02 19.63 -13.31
CA ARG A 184 5.20 18.97 -13.88
C ARG A 184 4.81 17.91 -14.91
N GLN A 185 5.63 17.78 -15.96
CA GLN A 185 5.51 16.73 -16.96
C GLN A 185 5.62 15.32 -16.32
N ARG A 186 5.10 14.30 -17.01
CA ARG A 186 4.97 12.93 -16.52
C ARG A 186 4.17 12.85 -15.21
N PRO A 187 2.92 13.36 -15.18
CA PRO A 187 2.12 13.44 -13.97
C PRO A 187 1.79 12.05 -13.40
N TRP A 188 1.86 11.93 -12.06
CA TRP A 188 1.41 10.74 -11.33
C TRP A 188 -0.05 10.89 -10.88
N VAL A 189 -0.50 10.04 -9.95
CA VAL A 189 -1.91 9.87 -9.59
C VAL A 189 -2.52 11.17 -9.07
N ASP A 190 -1.93 11.87 -8.11
CA ASP A 190 -2.46 13.13 -7.56
C ASP A 190 -2.60 14.22 -8.62
N ARG A 191 -1.60 14.39 -9.49
CA ARG A 191 -1.66 15.38 -10.59
C ARG A 191 -2.75 15.06 -11.59
N LEU A 192 -2.87 13.79 -12.00
CA LEU A 192 -3.89 13.36 -12.95
C LEU A 192 -5.30 13.44 -12.35
N ALA A 193 -5.46 13.04 -11.10
CA ALA A 193 -6.71 13.14 -10.36
C ALA A 193 -7.11 14.60 -10.17
N THR A 194 -6.16 15.48 -9.83
CA THR A 194 -6.39 16.91 -9.69
C THR A 194 -6.80 17.54 -11.02
N ALA A 195 -6.15 17.19 -12.13
CA ALA A 195 -6.54 17.64 -13.46
C ALA A 195 -7.96 17.18 -13.83
N TRP A 196 -8.31 15.93 -13.52
CA TRP A 196 -9.68 15.42 -13.69
C TRP A 196 -10.69 16.20 -12.85
N LEU A 197 -10.40 16.43 -11.56
CA LEU A 197 -11.26 17.18 -10.64
C LEU A 197 -11.51 18.59 -11.16
N ILE A 198 -10.45 19.26 -11.62
CA ILE A 198 -10.52 20.60 -12.23
C ILE A 198 -11.47 20.57 -13.43
N GLN A 199 -11.24 19.68 -14.40
CA GLN A 199 -12.03 19.65 -15.63
C GLN A 199 -13.49 19.26 -15.40
N ARG A 200 -13.74 18.41 -14.40
CA ARG A 200 -15.08 17.89 -14.11
C ARG A 200 -15.91 18.89 -13.32
N PHE A 201 -15.37 19.46 -12.24
CA PHE A 201 -16.14 20.21 -11.24
C PHE A 201 -15.83 21.71 -11.20
N ILE A 202 -14.63 22.12 -11.60
CA ILE A 202 -14.15 23.49 -11.37
C ILE A 202 -14.17 24.27 -12.68
N ASP A 203 -13.26 23.98 -13.60
CA ASP A 203 -13.09 24.72 -14.85
C ASP A 203 -13.72 23.96 -16.02
N LYS A 204 -14.68 24.56 -16.73
CA LYS A 204 -15.34 23.93 -17.89
C LYS A 204 -14.53 24.00 -19.18
N SER A 205 -13.46 24.79 -19.23
CA SER A 205 -12.60 24.92 -20.41
C SER A 205 -11.12 25.10 -20.03
N PRO A 206 -10.54 24.20 -19.22
CA PRO A 206 -9.18 24.35 -18.73
C PRO A 206 -8.17 24.13 -19.86
N THR A 207 -7.07 24.88 -19.82
CA THR A 207 -5.89 24.59 -20.64
C THR A 207 -4.77 24.08 -19.74
N PHE A 208 -4.31 22.85 -19.95
CA PHE A 208 -3.20 22.30 -19.17
C PHE A 208 -1.85 22.56 -19.83
N ILE A 209 -0.83 22.86 -19.04
CA ILE A 209 0.57 22.94 -19.48
C ILE A 209 1.44 22.02 -18.61
N TRP A 210 2.32 21.27 -19.26
CA TRP A 210 3.22 20.30 -18.63
C TRP A 210 4.64 20.86 -18.59
N LEU A 211 5.14 21.11 -17.39
CA LEU A 211 6.40 21.81 -17.15
C LEU A 211 7.55 20.83 -17.02
N ALA A 212 8.59 20.99 -17.83
CA ALA A 212 9.88 20.32 -17.62
C ALA A 212 10.63 20.89 -16.40
N ASP A 213 10.38 22.15 -16.04
CA ASP A 213 10.94 22.83 -14.86
C ASP A 213 9.85 23.69 -14.22
N ALA A 214 9.45 23.35 -13.00
CA ALA A 214 8.37 24.03 -12.27
C ALA A 214 8.64 25.52 -12.02
N ARG A 215 9.92 25.91 -11.89
CA ARG A 215 10.33 27.31 -11.69
C ARG A 215 10.03 28.20 -12.91
N LYS A 216 9.78 27.59 -14.07
CA LYS A 216 9.40 28.26 -15.31
C LYS A 216 7.88 28.35 -15.50
N CYS A 217 7.08 28.04 -14.48
CA CYS A 217 5.64 28.22 -14.53
C CYS A 217 5.29 29.68 -14.89
N PRO A 218 4.49 29.93 -15.95
CA PRO A 218 4.02 31.27 -16.27
C PRO A 218 3.24 31.87 -15.10
N LYS A 219 3.46 33.16 -14.82
CA LYS A 219 2.74 33.87 -13.73
C LYS A 219 1.23 33.95 -13.94
N SER A 220 0.76 33.82 -15.17
CA SER A 220 -0.67 33.81 -15.51
C SER A 220 -1.32 32.44 -15.33
N ALA A 221 -0.53 31.36 -15.22
CA ALA A 221 -1.04 30.01 -15.02
C ALA A 221 -1.23 29.70 -13.54
N LEU A 222 -2.26 28.92 -13.23
CA LEU A 222 -2.51 28.37 -11.91
C LEU A 222 -1.67 27.11 -11.76
N GLY A 223 -0.57 27.22 -11.03
CA GLY A 223 0.29 26.09 -10.72
C GLY A 223 -0.40 25.14 -9.75
N TYR A 224 -0.22 23.83 -9.93
CA TYR A 224 -0.59 22.82 -8.96
C TYR A 224 0.44 21.69 -8.80
N ASP A 225 0.56 21.17 -7.58
CA ASP A 225 1.43 20.04 -7.19
C ASP A 225 2.93 20.21 -7.53
N PHE A 226 3.48 21.33 -7.08
CA PHE A 226 4.92 21.59 -6.98
C PHE A 226 5.17 22.75 -5.98
N ASP A 227 6.43 22.98 -5.62
CA ASP A 227 6.79 24.06 -4.70
C ASP A 227 6.45 25.45 -5.25
N GLY A 228 5.70 26.23 -4.48
CA GLY A 228 5.27 27.58 -4.87
C GLY A 228 4.11 27.60 -5.88
N ALA A 229 3.51 26.46 -6.20
CA ALA A 229 2.24 26.40 -6.92
C ALA A 229 1.10 27.08 -6.13
N THR A 230 0.08 27.53 -6.85
CA THR A 230 -1.15 28.07 -6.26
C THR A 230 -1.89 27.03 -5.42
N PHE A 231 -1.92 25.79 -5.90
CA PHE A 231 -2.51 24.65 -5.20
C PHE A 231 -1.44 23.59 -4.96
N THR A 232 -1.13 23.29 -3.71
CA THR A 232 -0.09 22.32 -3.37
C THR A 232 -0.45 21.65 -2.06
N HIS A 233 0.36 20.70 -1.59
CA HIS A 233 0.10 19.97 -0.36
C HIS A 233 -0.01 20.93 0.85
N VAL A 234 -0.97 20.67 1.73
CA VAL A 234 -1.20 21.42 2.96
C VAL A 234 -1.39 20.45 4.11
N GLY A 235 -0.50 20.52 5.11
CA GLY A 235 -0.45 19.52 6.18
C GLY A 235 -0.26 18.09 5.66
N GLU A 236 -1.21 17.20 5.94
CA GLU A 236 -1.21 15.82 5.45
C GLU A 236 -2.02 15.64 4.16
N ARG A 237 -2.61 16.71 3.61
CA ARG A 237 -3.48 16.63 2.43
C ARG A 237 -2.69 16.72 1.13
N VAL A 238 -2.99 15.81 0.21
CA VAL A 238 -2.47 15.86 -1.18
C VAL A 238 -3.15 16.96 -1.98
N THR A 239 -2.63 17.29 -3.17
CA THR A 239 -3.14 18.42 -3.96
C THR A 239 -4.61 18.24 -4.33
N PHE A 240 -5.04 17.01 -4.65
CA PHE A 240 -6.44 16.68 -4.92
C PHE A 240 -7.35 17.07 -3.75
N GLU A 241 -6.97 16.71 -2.52
CA GLU A 241 -7.72 17.04 -1.31
C GLU A 241 -7.75 18.55 -1.06
N VAL A 242 -6.61 19.22 -1.24
CA VAL A 242 -6.52 20.68 -1.10
C VAL A 242 -7.43 21.39 -2.09
N VAL A 243 -7.42 20.98 -3.35
CA VAL A 243 -8.28 21.56 -4.39
C VAL A 243 -9.76 21.26 -4.09
N ALA A 244 -10.09 20.01 -3.73
CA ALA A 244 -11.46 19.65 -3.37
C ALA A 244 -11.99 20.45 -2.17
N GLU A 245 -11.19 20.66 -1.14
CA GLU A 245 -11.53 21.49 0.02
C GLU A 245 -11.65 22.97 -0.34
N THR A 246 -10.71 23.50 -1.13
CA THR A 246 -10.70 24.89 -1.59
C THR A 246 -12.00 25.26 -2.29
N PHE A 247 -12.54 24.37 -3.14
CA PHE A 247 -13.77 24.60 -3.88
C PHE A 247 -15.03 24.02 -3.20
N GLY A 248 -14.92 23.55 -1.96
CA GLY A 248 -16.07 23.06 -1.19
C GLY A 248 -16.70 21.78 -1.73
N LEU A 249 -15.92 20.95 -2.43
CA LEU A 249 -16.38 19.71 -3.08
C LEU A 249 -16.44 18.51 -2.13
N LEU A 250 -15.81 18.60 -0.96
CA LEU A 250 -15.80 17.52 0.05
C LEU A 250 -17.15 17.28 0.73
N GLY A 251 -18.24 17.91 0.28
CA GLY A 251 -19.61 17.48 0.63
C GLY A 251 -20.06 16.23 -0.11
N ASP A 252 -19.37 15.86 -1.18
CA ASP A 252 -19.65 14.70 -2.01
C ASP A 252 -18.95 13.43 -1.45
N PRO A 253 -19.71 12.38 -1.04
CA PRO A 253 -19.12 11.16 -0.48
C PRO A 253 -18.23 10.39 -1.46
N ALA A 254 -18.53 10.41 -2.76
CA ALA A 254 -17.72 9.72 -3.76
C ALA A 254 -16.38 10.45 -3.94
N LEU A 255 -16.38 11.80 -3.93
CA LEU A 255 -15.12 12.56 -3.93
C LEU A 255 -14.30 12.37 -2.66
N GLN A 256 -14.93 12.21 -1.48
CA GLN A 256 -14.20 11.88 -0.25
C GLN A 256 -13.52 10.51 -0.34
N ARG A 257 -14.19 9.49 -0.88
CA ARG A 257 -13.60 8.16 -1.10
C ARG A 257 -12.49 8.21 -2.14
N LEU A 258 -12.67 8.96 -3.22
CA LEU A 258 -11.65 9.14 -4.24
C LEU A 258 -10.44 9.89 -3.70
N ALA A 259 -10.64 10.90 -2.83
CA ALA A 259 -9.58 11.59 -2.12
C ALA A 259 -8.73 10.62 -1.28
N ALA A 260 -9.37 9.75 -0.49
CA ALA A 260 -8.66 8.74 0.31
C ALA A 260 -7.85 7.77 -0.57
N LEU A 261 -8.40 7.38 -1.72
CA LEU A 261 -7.72 6.53 -2.69
C LEU A 261 -6.47 7.19 -3.28
N VAL A 262 -6.59 8.45 -3.73
CA VAL A 262 -5.47 9.23 -4.27
C VAL A 262 -4.41 9.47 -3.20
N HIS A 263 -4.82 9.89 -2.00
CA HIS A 263 -3.93 10.07 -0.85
C HIS A 263 -3.14 8.80 -0.53
N CYS A 264 -3.82 7.65 -0.46
CA CYS A 264 -3.19 6.35 -0.20
C CYS A 264 -2.12 6.00 -1.25
N ILE A 265 -2.35 6.34 -2.52
CA ILE A 265 -1.40 6.02 -3.60
C ILE A 265 -0.22 6.99 -3.64
N ASP A 266 -0.45 8.29 -3.43
CA ASP A 266 0.61 9.30 -3.56
C ASP A 266 1.50 9.42 -2.33
N ILE A 267 0.93 9.37 -1.11
CA ILE A 267 1.71 9.58 0.13
C ILE A 267 1.54 8.47 1.17
N GLY A 268 0.74 7.44 0.89
CA GLY A 268 0.47 6.33 1.81
C GLY A 268 -0.63 6.64 2.81
N GLY A 269 -0.61 6.00 3.99
CA GLY A 269 -1.62 6.19 5.03
C GLY A 269 -2.52 4.98 5.22
N MET A 270 -3.79 5.21 5.59
CA MET A 270 -4.76 4.14 5.78
C MET A 270 -4.95 3.36 4.48
N PRO A 271 -4.76 2.02 4.48
CA PRO A 271 -4.92 1.21 3.28
C PRO A 271 -6.34 1.33 2.70
N VAL A 272 -6.41 1.48 1.38
CA VAL A 272 -7.65 1.42 0.60
C VAL A 272 -7.55 0.23 -0.35
N ASP A 273 -8.50 -0.70 -0.28
CA ASP A 273 -8.44 -1.98 -1.00
C ASP A 273 -8.34 -1.81 -2.52
N GLU A 274 -8.96 -0.75 -3.06
CA GLU A 274 -8.95 -0.44 -4.50
C GLU A 274 -7.64 0.23 -4.97
N ALA A 275 -6.78 0.70 -4.04
CA ALA A 275 -5.58 1.49 -4.37
C ALA A 275 -4.61 0.75 -5.33
N PRO A 276 -4.25 -0.53 -5.10
CA PRO A 276 -3.35 -1.24 -6.01
C PRO A 276 -3.90 -1.37 -7.43
N GLY A 277 -5.23 -1.46 -7.58
CA GLY A 277 -5.90 -1.56 -8.86
C GLY A 277 -5.79 -0.26 -9.66
N LEU A 278 -6.10 0.88 -9.04
CA LEU A 278 -5.95 2.19 -9.68
C LEU A 278 -4.47 2.49 -9.98
N GLU A 279 -3.56 2.21 -9.05
CA GLU A 279 -2.13 2.41 -9.25
C GLU A 279 -1.61 1.61 -10.46
N MET A 280 -2.02 0.34 -10.61
CA MET A 280 -1.67 -0.49 -11.75
C MET A 280 -2.16 0.11 -13.08
N LEU A 281 -3.40 0.61 -13.12
CA LEU A 281 -3.97 1.23 -14.32
C LEU A 281 -3.20 2.48 -14.72
N ILE A 282 -2.97 3.41 -13.78
CA ILE A 282 -2.25 4.67 -14.06
C ILE A 282 -0.81 4.39 -14.49
N ARG A 283 -0.13 3.43 -13.86
CA ARG A 283 1.20 2.96 -14.28
C ARG A 283 1.20 2.45 -15.73
N GLY A 284 0.17 1.68 -16.10
CA GLY A 284 -0.01 1.20 -17.46
C GLY A 284 -0.23 2.33 -18.47
N LEU A 285 -1.04 3.33 -18.11
CA LEU A 285 -1.25 4.51 -18.96
C LEU A 285 0.04 5.31 -19.15
N GLN A 286 0.81 5.55 -18.09
CA GLN A 286 2.10 6.25 -18.21
C GLN A 286 3.10 5.50 -19.10
N ALA A 287 3.09 4.16 -19.08
CA ALA A 287 3.96 3.36 -19.94
C ALA A 287 3.52 3.40 -21.41
N ARG A 288 2.21 3.51 -21.66
CA ARG A 288 1.63 3.53 -23.01
C ARG A 288 1.68 4.92 -23.67
N HIS A 289 1.57 5.98 -22.89
CA HIS A 289 1.49 7.35 -23.38
C HIS A 289 2.75 8.15 -23.01
N ALA A 290 3.56 8.47 -24.03
CA ALA A 290 4.73 9.33 -23.87
C ALA A 290 4.35 10.83 -23.81
N ASP A 291 3.28 11.21 -24.50
CA ASP A 291 2.71 12.55 -24.50
C ASP A 291 1.73 12.74 -23.32
N ASP A 292 1.92 13.82 -22.56
CA ASP A 292 1.18 14.05 -21.32
C ASP A 292 -0.27 14.50 -21.56
N HIS A 293 -0.59 15.12 -22.72
CA HIS A 293 -1.99 15.41 -23.07
C HIS A 293 -2.76 14.13 -23.40
N ALA A 294 -2.16 13.21 -24.14
CA ALA A 294 -2.74 11.90 -24.42
C ALA A 294 -2.87 11.06 -23.14
N LEU A 295 -1.89 11.14 -22.23
CA LEU A 295 -1.95 10.50 -20.92
C LEU A 295 -3.14 11.04 -20.10
N LEU A 296 -3.27 12.37 -19.98
CA LEU A 296 -4.39 12.97 -19.26
C LEU A 296 -5.72 12.53 -19.88
N ALA A 297 -5.88 12.63 -21.20
CA ALA A 297 -7.12 12.25 -21.88
C ALA A 297 -7.53 10.80 -21.58
N ALA A 298 -6.58 9.87 -21.50
CA ALA A 298 -6.84 8.48 -21.12
C ALA A 298 -7.17 8.34 -19.62
N ALA A 299 -6.48 9.06 -18.75
CA ALA A 299 -6.69 9.03 -17.30
C ALA A 299 -8.06 9.58 -16.91
N LEU A 300 -8.59 10.59 -17.62
CA LEU A 300 -9.92 11.15 -17.35
C LEU A 300 -11.01 10.08 -17.33
N SER A 301 -11.00 9.16 -18.31
CA SER A 301 -11.99 8.07 -18.37
C SER A 301 -11.85 7.08 -17.20
N VAL A 302 -10.64 6.86 -16.70
CA VAL A 302 -10.40 6.01 -15.52
C VAL A 302 -11.00 6.67 -14.28
N PHE A 303 -10.73 7.96 -14.07
CA PHE A 303 -11.27 8.68 -12.92
C PHE A 303 -12.79 8.86 -13.00
N ASP A 304 -13.37 9.06 -14.19
CA ASP A 304 -14.83 9.05 -14.38
C ASP A 304 -15.44 7.70 -13.96
N ALA A 305 -14.83 6.59 -14.36
CA ALA A 305 -15.29 5.25 -14.00
C ALA A 305 -15.13 4.99 -12.50
N CYS A 306 -14.00 5.37 -11.89
CA CYS A 306 -13.78 5.27 -10.46
C CYS A 306 -14.81 6.10 -9.69
N TYR A 307 -15.02 7.36 -10.07
CA TYR A 307 -15.99 8.22 -9.42
C TYR A 307 -17.42 7.64 -9.49
N ALA A 308 -17.87 7.20 -10.67
CA ALA A 308 -19.18 6.57 -10.83
C ALA A 308 -19.34 5.27 -10.01
N ALA A 309 -18.28 4.46 -9.91
CA ALA A 309 -18.28 3.28 -9.06
C ALA A 309 -18.38 3.63 -7.57
N LEU A 310 -17.76 4.73 -7.14
CA LEU A 310 -17.78 5.20 -5.76
C LEU A 310 -19.10 5.91 -5.37
N GLU A 311 -19.86 6.42 -6.34
CA GLU A 311 -21.23 6.92 -6.16
C GLU A 311 -22.24 5.79 -5.90
N THR A 312 -21.96 4.59 -6.41
CA THR A 312 -22.84 3.44 -6.21
C THR A 312 -22.60 2.87 -4.81
N PRO A 313 -23.64 2.70 -3.97
CA PRO A 313 -23.47 2.04 -2.68
C PRO A 313 -22.92 0.64 -2.89
N SER A 314 -21.84 0.30 -2.19
CA SER A 314 -21.29 -1.06 -2.17
C SER A 314 -22.42 -2.01 -1.76
N ASP A 315 -22.80 -2.95 -2.62
CA ASP A 315 -23.76 -3.98 -2.24
C ASP A 315 -23.19 -4.77 -1.04
N PRO A 316 -23.99 -5.01 0.01
CA PRO A 316 -23.54 -5.64 1.26
C PRO A 316 -23.13 -7.10 1.11
#